data_AF-A0A643AUA8-F1
#
_entry.id   AF-A0A643AUA8-F1
#
_cell.length_a   1.000
_cell.length_b   1.000
_cell.length_c   1.000
_cell.angle_alpha   90.00
_cell.angle_beta   90.00
_cell.angle_gamma   90.00
#
_symmetry.space_group_name_H-M   'P 1'
#
loop_
_entity.id
_entity.type
_entity.pdbx_description
1 polymer ?
#
loop_
_entity_poly.entity_id
_entity_poly.type
_entity_poly.pdbx_seq_one_letter_code
_entity_poly.pdbx_strand_id
1 'polypeptide(L)'
;KVTFQAEITRHLQEVETQGEELPSDQCVKPWSNHEIRSFLQEWELLEDEELKKNYHIASRIIARHLNQRGINKSRRKCLQMLINMQDLYWTIHEANQRPRSEPLPCPYGEALHRILEHRGENKDFS
;
A
#
# COMPACT_ATOMS: atom_id res chain seq x y z
N LYS A 1 16.51 22.26 -20.32
CA LYS A 1 15.77 21.65 -19.19
C LYS A 1 15.97 20.14 -19.26
N VAL A 2 17.11 19.64 -18.79
CA VAL A 2 17.43 18.19 -18.72
C VAL A 2 18.30 18.03 -17.48
N THR A 3 17.70 17.97 -16.28
CA THR A 3 18.46 17.77 -15.04
C THR A 3 17.72 16.93 -14.00
N PHE A 4 16.39 16.90 -14.00
CA PHE A 4 15.64 16.15 -12.97
C PHE A 4 15.63 14.62 -13.16
N GLN A 5 15.69 14.13 -14.39
CA GLN A 5 15.65 12.67 -14.64
C GLN A 5 16.98 11.96 -14.32
N ALA A 6 18.12 12.67 -14.41
CA ALA A 6 19.43 12.08 -14.10
C ALA A 6 19.67 11.92 -12.60
N GLU A 7 19.04 12.75 -11.77
CA GLU A 7 19.21 12.73 -10.32
C GLU A 7 18.45 11.57 -9.65
N ILE A 8 17.30 11.20 -10.22
CA ILE A 8 16.50 10.05 -9.76
C ILE A 8 17.26 8.75 -10.01
N THR A 9 17.91 8.60 -11.16
CA THR A 9 18.67 7.39 -11.51
C THR A 9 19.93 7.24 -10.65
N ARG A 10 20.61 8.35 -10.32
CA ARG A 10 21.80 8.32 -9.44
C ARG A 10 21.46 7.87 -8.01
N HIS A 11 20.35 8.33 -7.44
CA HIS A 11 19.88 7.87 -6.13
C HIS A 11 19.34 6.43 -6.12
N LEU A 12 19.00 5.87 -7.28
CA LEU A 12 18.60 4.47 -7.40
C LEU A 12 19.80 3.51 -7.35
N GLN A 13 20.98 3.93 -7.82
CA GLN A 13 22.20 3.10 -7.82
C GLN A 13 23.03 3.22 -6.53
N GLU A 14 22.99 4.36 -5.82
CA GLU A 14 23.80 4.55 -4.60
C GLU A 14 23.23 3.83 -3.35
N VAL A 15 22.01 3.28 -3.40
CA VAL A 15 21.35 2.58 -2.27
C VAL A 15 21.42 1.05 -2.41
N GLU A 16 22.21 0.52 -3.38
CA GLU A 16 22.47 -0.92 -3.48
C GLU A 16 23.62 -1.40 -2.58
N THR A 17 24.20 -0.52 -1.78
CA THR A 17 25.22 -0.91 -0.78
C THR A 17 24.77 -0.57 0.62
N GLN A 18 24.73 -1.61 1.45
CA GLN A 18 24.64 -1.63 2.91
C GLN A 18 23.23 -1.77 3.50
N GLY A 19 22.97 -2.98 3.99
CA GLY A 19 21.84 -3.29 4.87
C GLY A 19 21.43 -4.75 4.82
N GLU A 20 22.32 -5.68 5.16
CA GLU A 20 21.92 -7.01 5.60
C GLU A 20 21.00 -6.86 6.82
N GLU A 21 19.69 -6.96 6.63
CA GLU A 21 18.71 -6.94 7.72
C GLU A 21 18.82 -8.26 8.51
N LEU A 22 19.40 -8.17 9.71
CA LEU A 22 19.33 -9.20 10.75
C LEU A 22 17.87 -9.61 11.03
N PRO A 23 17.57 -10.90 11.26
CA PRO A 23 16.23 -11.36 11.58
C PRO A 23 15.92 -11.05 13.04
N SER A 24 15.50 -9.83 13.34
CA SER A 24 14.92 -9.48 14.65
C SER A 24 13.41 -9.28 14.51
N ASP A 25 12.71 -10.40 14.36
CA ASP A 25 11.25 -10.48 14.41
C ASP A 25 10.78 -10.66 15.87
N GLN A 26 11.28 -9.83 16.80
CA GLN A 26 10.83 -9.85 18.20
C GLN A 26 10.22 -8.50 18.59
N CYS A 27 8.95 -8.59 19.01
CA CYS A 27 7.98 -7.52 19.26
C CYS A 27 7.35 -6.90 18.00
N VAL A 28 6.45 -7.65 17.36
CA VAL A 28 5.58 -7.10 16.30
C VAL A 28 4.53 -6.19 16.95
N LYS A 29 4.87 -4.90 17.13
CA LYS A 29 3.86 -3.90 17.48
C LYS A 29 2.76 -3.93 16.40
N PRO A 30 1.50 -4.24 16.76
CA PRO A 30 0.40 -4.25 15.80
C PRO A 30 0.21 -2.85 15.20
N TRP A 31 -0.38 -2.79 14.01
CA TRP A 31 -0.71 -1.52 13.38
C TRP A 31 -1.77 -0.79 14.19
N SER A 32 -1.48 0.45 14.58
CA SER A 32 -2.51 1.31 15.19
C SER A 32 -3.43 1.91 14.14
N ASN A 33 -4.63 2.34 14.55
CA ASN A 33 -5.56 3.05 13.66
C ASN A 33 -4.94 4.27 12.97
N HIS A 34 -4.09 5.02 13.69
CA HIS A 34 -3.38 6.16 13.13
C HIS A 34 -2.37 5.71 12.05
N GLU A 35 -1.58 4.67 12.35
CA GLU A 35 -0.61 4.10 11.41
C GLU A 35 -1.30 3.57 10.14
N ILE A 36 -2.47 2.94 10.28
CA ILE A 36 -3.26 2.44 9.13
C ILE A 36 -3.78 3.60 8.27
N ARG A 37 -4.32 4.66 8.89
CA ARG A 37 -4.79 5.84 8.16
C ARG A 37 -3.65 6.53 7.40
N SER A 38 -2.48 6.69 8.03
CA SER A 38 -1.30 7.24 7.37
C SER A 38 -0.84 6.35 6.22
N PHE A 39 -0.87 5.03 6.38
CA PHE A 39 -0.55 4.08 5.31
C PHE A 39 -1.49 4.22 4.11
N LEU A 40 -2.80 4.30 4.35
CA LEU A 40 -3.80 4.44 3.29
C LEU A 40 -3.65 5.78 2.55
N GLN A 41 -3.34 6.86 3.27
CA GLN A 41 -3.04 8.15 2.66
C GLN A 41 -1.83 8.07 1.72
N GLU A 42 -0.74 7.43 2.15
CA GLU A 42 0.43 7.27 1.27
C GLU A 42 0.16 6.42 0.04
N TRP A 43 -0.72 5.42 0.16
CA TRP A 43 -1.12 4.60 -0.97
C TRP A 43 -2.01 5.38 -1.94
N GLU A 44 -2.97 6.16 -1.43
CA GLU A 44 -3.85 7.02 -2.22
C GLU A 44 -3.07 8.09 -2.99
N LEU A 45 -2.02 8.64 -2.39
CA LEU A 45 -1.16 9.71 -2.94
C LEU A 45 -0.16 9.24 -3.99
N LEU A 46 -0.05 7.94 -4.28
CA LEU A 46 0.80 7.47 -5.38
C LEU A 46 0.27 8.04 -6.70
N GLU A 47 1.14 8.72 -7.46
CA GLU A 47 0.74 9.50 -8.64
C GLU A 47 0.22 8.66 -9.81
N ASP A 48 0.66 7.41 -9.91
CA ASP A 48 0.37 6.50 -11.03
C ASP A 48 -0.41 5.27 -10.55
N GLU A 49 -1.49 4.95 -11.26
CA GLU A 49 -2.29 3.74 -11.03
C GLU A 49 -1.46 2.46 -11.19
N GLU A 50 -0.47 2.43 -12.09
CA GLU A 50 0.45 1.30 -12.23
C GLU A 50 1.36 1.16 -11.00
N LEU A 51 1.74 2.27 -10.36
CA LEU A 51 2.45 2.23 -9.08
C LEU A 51 1.55 1.72 -7.96
N LYS A 52 0.29 2.17 -7.89
CA LYS A 52 -0.69 1.65 -6.93
C LYS A 52 -0.94 0.15 -7.11
N LYS A 53 -0.90 -0.34 -8.35
CA LYS A 53 -1.06 -1.77 -8.67
C LYS A 53 0.18 -2.59 -8.34
N ASN A 54 1.38 -2.04 -8.50
CA ASN A 54 2.61 -2.75 -8.22
C ASN A 54 2.97 -2.74 -6.73
N TYR A 55 2.48 -3.73 -5.99
CA TYR A 55 2.63 -3.77 -4.53
C TYR A 55 4.08 -3.86 -4.06
N HIS A 56 4.99 -4.42 -4.86
CA HIS A 56 6.41 -4.45 -4.52
C HIS A 56 7.04 -3.06 -4.58
N ILE A 57 6.61 -2.21 -5.51
CA ILE A 57 7.07 -0.82 -5.63
C ILE A 57 6.32 0.07 -4.62
N ALA A 58 5.00 -0.01 -4.56
CA ALA A 58 4.18 0.73 -3.61
C ALA A 58 4.65 0.51 -2.17
N SER A 59 4.89 -0.73 -1.75
CA SER A 59 5.39 -1.03 -0.39
C SER A 59 6.74 -0.40 -0.08
N ARG A 60 7.62 -0.25 -1.09
CA ARG A 60 8.93 0.42 -0.92
C ARG A 60 8.76 1.92 -0.73
N ILE A 61 7.92 2.56 -1.56
CA ILE A 61 7.63 4.00 -1.48
C ILE A 61 6.93 4.34 -0.16
N ILE A 62 5.85 3.62 0.15
CA ILE A 62 5.06 3.82 1.36
C ILE A 62 5.91 3.61 2.62
N ALA A 63 6.72 2.54 2.69
CA ALA A 63 7.59 2.32 3.85
C ALA A 63 8.58 3.47 4.05
N ARG A 64 9.15 4.00 2.97
CA ARG A 64 10.05 5.16 3.03
C ARG A 64 9.33 6.39 3.58
N HIS A 65 8.14 6.71 3.07
CA HIS A 65 7.39 7.89 3.51
C HIS A 65 6.88 7.76 4.95
N LEU A 66 6.43 6.57 5.36
CA LEU A 66 6.03 6.31 6.74
C LEU A 66 7.20 6.50 7.71
N ASN A 67 8.37 5.96 7.38
CA ASN A 67 9.57 6.12 8.21
C ASN A 67 9.98 7.60 8.33
N GLN A 68 9.88 8.38 7.26
CA GLN A 68 10.12 9.84 7.29
C GLN A 68 9.16 10.59 8.24
N ARG A 69 7.97 10.04 8.49
CA ARG A 69 6.98 10.58 9.45
C ARG A 69 7.07 9.95 10.84
N GLY A 70 8.12 9.17 11.12
CA GLY A 70 8.32 8.50 12.41
C GLY A 70 7.48 7.24 12.60
N ILE A 71 6.81 6.75 11.55
CA ILE A 71 6.06 5.48 11.57
C ILE A 71 7.00 4.38 11.04
N ASN A 72 7.72 3.75 11.96
CA ASN A 72 8.72 2.75 11.62
C ASN A 72 8.08 1.41 11.22
N LYS A 73 7.88 1.19 9.92
CA LYS A 73 7.36 -0.05 9.35
C LYS A 73 8.24 -0.51 8.20
N SER A 74 8.66 -1.77 8.24
CA SER A 74 9.47 -2.34 7.16
C SER A 74 8.69 -2.44 5.86
N ARG A 75 9.43 -2.52 4.74
CA ARG A 75 8.84 -2.78 3.41
C ARG A 75 7.96 -4.03 3.44
N ARG A 76 8.42 -5.12 4.08
CA ARG A 76 7.67 -6.37 4.22
C ARG A 76 6.33 -6.16 4.93
N LYS A 77 6.31 -5.38 6.02
CA LYS A 77 5.07 -5.06 6.73
C LYS A 77 4.11 -4.22 5.88
N CYS A 78 4.64 -3.28 5.08
CA CYS A 78 3.83 -2.48 4.17
C CYS A 78 3.26 -3.33 3.02
N LEU A 79 4.05 -4.26 2.46
CA LEU A 79 3.58 -5.20 1.44
C LEU A 79 2.45 -6.08 1.96
N GLN A 80 2.61 -6.66 3.15
CA GLN A 80 1.55 -7.45 3.77
C GLN A 80 0.30 -6.61 4.02
N MET A 81 0.44 -5.35 4.43
CA MET A 81 -0.68 -4.45 4.63
C MET A 81 -1.44 -4.13 3.33
N LEU A 82 -0.73 -3.93 2.20
CA LEU A 82 -1.35 -3.74 0.88
C LEU A 82 -2.26 -4.93 0.53
N ILE A 83 -1.73 -6.15 0.68
CA ILE A 83 -2.46 -7.40 0.42
C ILE A 83 -3.70 -7.50 1.33
N ASN A 84 -3.50 -7.33 2.64
CA ASN A 84 -4.59 -7.44 3.61
C ASN A 84 -5.71 -6.43 3.35
N MET A 85 -5.37 -5.20 2.94
CA MET A 85 -6.35 -4.15 2.65
C MET A 85 -7.11 -4.42 1.35
N GLN A 86 -6.44 -4.96 0.33
CA GLN A 86 -7.09 -5.43 -0.89
C GLN A 86 -8.07 -6.56 -0.59
N ASP A 87 -7.61 -7.59 0.14
CA ASP A 87 -8.43 -8.75 0.48
C ASP A 87 -9.64 -8.35 1.33
N LEU A 88 -9.44 -7.45 2.31
CA LEU A 88 -10.52 -6.88 3.12
C LEU A 88 -11.57 -6.21 2.25
N TYR A 89 -11.15 -5.31 1.35
CA TYR A 89 -12.05 -4.56 0.49
C TYR A 89 -12.87 -5.50 -0.40
N TRP A 90 -12.22 -6.41 -1.13
CA TRP A 90 -12.92 -7.31 -2.05
C TRP A 90 -13.81 -8.31 -1.33
N THR A 91 -13.37 -8.86 -0.20
CA THR A 91 -14.19 -9.77 0.61
C THR A 91 -15.49 -9.11 1.04
N ILE A 92 -15.42 -7.85 1.52
CA ILE A 92 -16.60 -7.10 1.95
C ILE A 92 -17.44 -6.68 0.75
N HIS A 93 -16.81 -6.20 -0.32
CA HIS A 93 -17.48 -5.80 -1.55
C HIS A 93 -18.29 -6.94 -2.15
N GLU A 94 -17.66 -8.10 -2.38
CA GLU A 94 -18.33 -9.31 -2.89
C GLU A 94 -19.47 -9.78 -1.98
N ALA A 95 -19.26 -9.74 -0.67
CA ALA A 95 -20.29 -10.12 0.29
C ALA A 95 -21.50 -9.17 0.26
N ASN A 96 -21.29 -7.90 -0.08
CA ASN A 96 -22.35 -6.89 -0.24
C ASN A 96 -23.05 -6.93 -1.60
N GLN A 97 -22.51 -7.64 -2.61
CA GLN A 97 -23.20 -7.90 -3.88
C GLN A 97 -24.31 -8.96 -3.76
N ARG A 98 -24.36 -9.71 -2.65
CA ARG A 98 -25.40 -10.73 -2.40
C ARG A 98 -26.59 -10.12 -1.68
N PRO A 99 -27.83 -10.62 -1.90
CA PRO A 99 -29.01 -10.16 -1.17
C PRO A 99 -28.83 -10.28 0.34
N ARG A 100 -28.93 -9.14 1.03
CA ARG A 100 -28.79 -9.03 2.49
C ARG A 100 -29.74 -7.96 3.00
N SER A 101 -30.10 -8.06 4.27
CA SER A 101 -30.92 -7.05 4.95
C SER A 101 -30.17 -5.74 5.12
N GLU A 102 -28.86 -5.81 5.41
CA GLU A 102 -27.98 -4.65 5.59
C GLU A 102 -26.58 -4.94 5.00
N PRO A 103 -25.89 -3.93 4.45
CA PRO A 103 -24.52 -4.08 3.95
C PRO A 103 -23.53 -4.23 5.12
N LEU A 104 -22.50 -5.07 4.93
CA LEU A 104 -21.42 -5.17 5.89
C LEU A 104 -20.63 -3.86 5.96
N PRO A 105 -20.26 -3.41 7.18
CA PRO A 105 -19.41 -2.26 7.34
C PRO A 105 -18.02 -2.55 6.76
N CYS A 106 -17.48 -1.61 5.99
CA CYS A 106 -16.13 -1.67 5.45
C CYS A 106 -15.21 -0.70 6.22
N PRO A 107 -14.33 -1.19 7.10
CA PRO A 107 -13.32 -0.35 7.74
C PRO A 107 -12.46 0.35 6.68
N TYR A 108 -12.33 1.66 6.78
CA TYR A 108 -11.62 2.50 5.79
C TYR A 108 -12.21 2.42 4.37
N GLY A 109 -13.48 2.02 4.24
CA GLY A 109 -14.12 1.74 2.96
C GLY A 109 -14.01 2.87 1.94
N GLU A 110 -14.18 4.12 2.36
CA GLU A 110 -14.04 5.27 1.44
C GLU A 110 -12.64 5.38 0.82
N ALA A 111 -11.59 5.22 1.63
CA ALA A 111 -10.21 5.29 1.13
C ALA A 111 -9.90 4.08 0.23
N LEU A 112 -10.31 2.89 0.67
CA LEU A 112 -10.10 1.67 -0.11
C LEU A 112 -10.85 1.70 -1.44
N HIS A 113 -12.06 2.23 -1.45
CA HIS A 113 -12.85 2.41 -2.67
C HIS A 113 -12.13 3.35 -3.64
N ARG A 114 -11.70 4.54 -3.21
CA ARG A 114 -10.94 5.47 -4.07
C ARG A 114 -9.63 4.88 -4.62
N ILE A 115 -8.98 4.00 -3.85
CA ILE A 115 -7.73 3.34 -4.26
C ILE A 115 -7.99 2.15 -5.22
N LEU A 116 -9.06 1.38 -5.00
CA LEU A 116 -9.24 0.05 -5.59
C LEU A 116 -10.39 -0.05 -6.60
N GLU A 117 -11.32 0.90 -6.64
CA GLU A 117 -12.50 0.87 -7.51
C GLU A 117 -12.11 0.70 -8.99
N HIS A 118 -11.13 1.47 -9.46
CA HIS A 118 -10.63 1.39 -10.84
C HIS A 118 -9.82 0.11 -11.16
N ARG A 119 -9.57 -0.75 -10.16
CA ARG A 119 -8.81 -1.99 -10.32
C ARG A 119 -9.71 -3.17 -10.71
N GLY A 120 -11.03 -3.04 -10.56
CA GLY A 120 -12.02 -4.09 -10.80
C GLY A 120 -12.49 -4.25 -12.25
N GLU A 121 -12.26 -3.25 -13.11
CA GLU A 121 -12.82 -3.23 -14.48
C GLU A 121 -12.08 -4.16 -15.47
N ASN A 122 -10.93 -4.73 -15.08
CA ASN A 122 -10.16 -5.66 -15.93
C ASN A 122 -10.48 -7.14 -15.64
N LYS A 123 -11.78 -7.50 -15.58
CA LYS A 123 -12.23 -8.89 -15.53
C LYS A 123 -13.15 -9.28 -16.70
N ASP A 124 -13.11 -8.56 -17.82
CA ASP A 124 -13.81 -8.96 -19.05
C ASP A 124 -12.87 -8.95 -20.26
N PHE A 125 -11.99 -9.95 -20.35
CA PHE A 125 -11.50 -10.45 -21.64
C PHE A 125 -11.22 -11.94 -21.51
N SER A 126 -12.26 -12.74 -21.75
CA SER A 126 -12.15 -14.15 -22.13
C SER A 126 -12.87 -14.40 -23.44
#